data_AF-A0A2W4U4P7-F1
#
_entry.id   AF-A0A2W4U4P7-F1
#
_cell.length_a   1.000
_cell.length_b   1.000
_cell.length_c   1.000
_cell.angle_alpha   90.00
_cell.angle_beta   90.00
_cell.angle_gamma   90.00
#
_symmetry.space_group_name_H-M   'P 1'
#
loop_
_entity.id
_entity.type
_entity.pdbx_description
1 polymer ?
#
loop_
_entity_poly.entity_id
_entity_poly.type
_entity_poly.pdbx_seq_one_letter_code
_entity_poly.pdbx_strand_id
1 'polypeptide(L)'
;MLGRQEDGRRRIVDFVLYDDLDPHCLDSGIVRFDGRHFGALWSMCKERALSVVADIHVHPGGAGQSDSDRDHPMISRSGHLALILPNFAASPQPRASIGIYRYLGGKRWATVPRDDRAAFFHIGL
;
A
#
# COMPACT_ATOMS: atom_id res chain seq x y z
N MET A 1 -3.09 1.72 -4.33
CA MET A 1 -4.09 2.78 -4.08
C MET A 1 -3.79 4.00 -4.92
N LEU A 2 -4.81 4.57 -5.55
CA LEU A 2 -4.70 5.68 -6.49
C LEU A 2 -5.28 6.97 -5.90
N GLY A 3 -4.65 8.10 -6.20
CA GLY A 3 -4.97 9.33 -5.52
C GLY A 3 -4.25 10.58 -6.03
N ARG A 4 -4.49 11.67 -5.31
CA ARG A 4 -3.85 12.97 -5.52
C ARG A 4 -2.96 13.33 -4.35
N GLN A 5 -1.93 14.14 -4.62
CA GLN A 5 -1.05 14.70 -3.61
C GLN A 5 -1.22 16.23 -3.64
N GLU A 6 -1.72 16.80 -2.55
CA GLU A 6 -2.06 18.22 -2.40
C GLU A 6 -1.63 18.67 -1.00
N ASP A 7 -0.90 19.78 -0.90
CA ASP A 7 -0.45 20.38 0.38
C ASP A 7 0.20 19.40 1.37
N GLY A 8 1.04 18.50 0.84
CA GLY A 8 1.74 17.48 1.65
C GLY A 8 0.84 16.33 2.14
N ARG A 9 -0.44 16.32 1.77
CA ARG A 9 -1.40 15.25 2.05
C ARG A 9 -1.59 14.36 0.84
N ARG A 10 -2.01 13.12 1.10
CA ARG A 10 -2.38 12.15 0.06
C ARG A 10 -3.84 11.81 0.20
N ARG A 11 -4.64 12.06 -0.83
CA ARG A 11 -6.05 11.69 -0.88
C ARG A 11 -6.21 10.46 -1.76
N ILE A 12 -6.53 9.33 -1.15
CA ILE A 12 -6.92 8.11 -1.87
C ILE A 12 -8.35 8.30 -2.37
N VAL A 13 -8.57 8.10 -3.66
CA VAL A 13 -9.90 8.25 -4.28
C VAL A 13 -10.31 7.04 -5.10
N ASP A 14 -9.37 6.15 -5.41
CA ASP A 14 -9.59 4.97 -6.24
C ASP A 14 -8.55 3.88 -5.88
N PHE A 15 -8.76 2.67 -6.38
CA PHE A 15 -7.83 1.55 -6.21
C PHE A 15 -7.81 0.68 -7.46
N VAL A 16 -6.77 -0.14 -7.56
CA VAL A 16 -6.61 -1.19 -8.56
C VAL A 16 -6.02 -2.38 -7.83
N LEU A 17 -6.53 -3.58 -8.11
CA LEU A 17 -6.00 -4.80 -7.51
C LEU A 17 -4.74 -5.24 -8.27
N TYR A 18 -3.85 -5.97 -7.58
CA TYR A 18 -2.62 -6.43 -8.22
C TYR A 18 -2.91 -7.45 -9.32
N ASP A 19 -3.87 -8.33 -9.11
CA ASP A 19 -4.28 -9.39 -10.02
C ASP A 19 -5.06 -8.88 -11.24
N ASP A 20 -5.66 -7.69 -11.16
CA ASP A 20 -6.19 -6.97 -12.34
C ASP A 20 -5.07 -6.53 -13.30
N LEU A 21 -3.84 -6.34 -12.78
CA LEU A 21 -2.68 -5.88 -13.54
C LEU A 21 -1.77 -7.05 -13.93
N ASP A 22 -1.51 -7.96 -13.01
CA ASP A 22 -0.65 -9.14 -13.13
C ASP A 22 -1.40 -10.37 -12.56
N PRO A 23 -2.04 -11.18 -13.42
CA PRO A 23 -2.84 -12.33 -12.97
C PRO A 23 -2.06 -13.39 -12.18
N HIS A 24 -0.72 -13.36 -12.23
CA HIS A 24 0.16 -14.33 -11.55
C HIS A 24 0.72 -13.79 -10.24
N CYS A 25 0.34 -12.59 -9.82
CA CYS A 25 0.98 -11.92 -8.69
C CYS A 25 0.75 -12.60 -7.33
N LEU A 26 -0.19 -13.56 -7.25
CA LEU A 26 -0.55 -14.28 -6.02
C LEU A 26 -0.11 -15.75 -6.02
N ASP A 27 0.48 -16.26 -7.11
CA ASP A 27 0.77 -17.70 -7.30
C ASP A 27 1.71 -18.29 -6.24
N SER A 28 2.53 -17.45 -5.61
CA SER A 28 3.49 -17.87 -4.59
C SER A 28 2.97 -17.85 -3.15
N GLY A 29 1.70 -17.45 -2.94
CA GLY A 29 1.12 -17.24 -1.60
C GLY A 29 1.53 -15.93 -0.93
N ILE A 30 2.41 -15.16 -1.56
CA ILE A 30 2.73 -13.76 -1.25
C ILE A 30 2.57 -12.91 -2.50
N VAL A 31 2.38 -11.60 -2.33
CA VAL A 31 2.26 -10.67 -3.47
C VAL A 31 3.63 -10.51 -4.13
N ARG A 32 3.72 -10.92 -5.40
CA ARG A 32 4.88 -10.69 -6.28
C ARG A 32 4.43 -10.02 -7.55
N PHE A 33 4.58 -8.70 -7.62
CA PHE A 33 4.19 -7.93 -8.79
C PHE A 33 5.32 -7.84 -9.80
N ASP A 34 5.14 -8.43 -10.98
CA ASP A 34 6.16 -8.41 -12.03
C ASP A 34 6.29 -6.99 -12.62
N GLY A 35 7.55 -6.52 -12.71
CA GLY A 35 7.88 -5.19 -13.15
C GLY A 35 7.35 -4.82 -14.55
N ARG A 36 7.08 -5.81 -15.40
CA ARG A 36 6.51 -5.62 -16.74
C ARG A 36 5.11 -5.02 -16.72
N HIS A 37 4.36 -5.20 -15.63
CA HIS A 37 2.97 -4.74 -15.50
C HIS A 37 2.86 -3.28 -15.02
N PHE A 38 3.96 -2.66 -14.58
CA PHE A 38 3.95 -1.23 -14.21
C PHE A 38 3.55 -0.30 -15.36
N GLY A 39 3.82 -0.67 -16.62
CA GLY A 39 3.41 0.15 -17.77
C GLY A 39 1.89 0.34 -17.85
N ALA A 40 1.12 -0.71 -17.53
CA ALA A 40 -0.34 -0.65 -17.49
C ALA A 40 -0.82 0.24 -16.33
N LEU A 41 -0.21 0.08 -15.14
CA LEU A 41 -0.50 0.92 -13.98
C LEU A 41 -0.25 2.42 -14.27
N TRP A 42 0.87 2.75 -14.92
CA TRP A 42 1.20 4.13 -15.26
C TRP A 42 0.29 4.72 -16.32
N SER A 43 -0.11 3.90 -17.30
CA SER A 43 -1.08 4.32 -18.32
C SER A 43 -2.43 4.64 -17.68
N MET A 44 -2.91 3.78 -16.79
CA MET A 44 -4.15 4.00 -16.03
C MET A 44 -4.08 5.26 -15.15
N CYS A 45 -2.97 5.45 -14.44
CA CYS A 45 -2.74 6.66 -13.64
C CYS A 45 -2.80 7.93 -14.52
N LYS A 46 -2.13 7.91 -15.67
CA LYS A 46 -2.10 9.04 -16.61
C LYS A 46 -3.48 9.35 -17.17
N GLU A 47 -4.22 8.33 -17.61
CA GLU A 47 -5.57 8.49 -18.17
C GLU A 47 -6.54 9.08 -17.14
N ARG A 48 -6.47 8.64 -15.89
CA ARG A 48 -7.35 9.10 -14.81
C ARG A 48 -6.88 10.39 -14.12
N ALA A 49 -5.73 10.94 -14.53
CA ALA A 49 -5.05 12.04 -13.83
C ALA A 49 -4.85 11.77 -12.32
N LEU A 50 -4.44 10.54 -11.99
CA LEU A 50 -4.14 10.07 -10.64
C LEU A 50 -2.69 9.62 -10.53
N SER A 51 -2.25 9.37 -9.30
CA SER A 51 -0.93 8.82 -8.98
C SER A 51 -1.08 7.67 -7.99
N VAL A 52 -0.10 6.76 -7.96
CA VAL A 52 0.03 5.82 -6.84
C VAL A 52 0.45 6.59 -5.59
N VAL A 53 -0.38 6.54 -4.55
CA VAL A 53 -0.15 7.27 -3.30
C VAL A 53 0.27 6.36 -2.15
N ALA A 54 -0.03 5.06 -2.27
CA ALA A 54 0.31 4.01 -1.34
C ALA A 54 -0.02 2.64 -1.95
N ASP A 55 0.57 1.58 -1.42
CA ASP A 55 0.08 0.20 -1.61
C ASP A 55 -0.64 -0.29 -0.34
N ILE A 56 -1.43 -1.35 -0.52
CA ILE A 56 -2.17 -2.01 0.56
C ILE A 56 -2.20 -3.51 0.29
N HIS A 57 -1.99 -4.32 1.32
CA HIS A 57 -2.17 -5.75 1.28
C HIS A 57 -2.68 -6.30 2.61
N VAL A 58 -3.00 -7.59 2.63
CA VAL A 58 -3.60 -8.27 3.78
C VAL A 58 -2.72 -9.41 4.26
N HIS A 59 -2.71 -9.65 5.57
CA HIS A 59 -2.07 -10.80 6.21
C HIS A 59 -3.11 -11.70 6.88
N PRO A 60 -2.84 -13.01 7.03
CA PRO A 60 -3.72 -13.94 7.75
C PRO A 60 -3.85 -13.62 9.25
N GLY A 61 -2.86 -12.95 9.83
CA GLY A 61 -2.80 -12.64 11.25
C GLY A 61 -2.57 -11.15 11.49
N GLY A 62 -1.48 -10.78 12.16
CA GLY A 62 -1.20 -9.38 12.51
C GLY A 62 -0.84 -8.48 11.32
N ALA A 63 -0.85 -7.17 11.57
CA ALA A 63 -0.55 -6.14 10.58
C ALA A 63 0.94 -5.75 10.52
N GLY A 64 1.81 -6.66 10.95
CA GLY A 64 3.27 -6.46 10.94
C GLY A 64 3.82 -6.57 9.53
N GLN A 65 4.78 -5.72 9.17
CA GLN A 65 5.55 -5.84 7.93
C GLN A 65 6.55 -6.99 8.06
N SER A 66 6.47 -7.96 7.13
CA SER A 66 7.39 -9.10 7.06
C SER A 66 8.73 -8.70 6.41
N ASP A 67 9.75 -9.55 6.50
CA ASP A 67 11.02 -9.32 5.79
C ASP A 67 10.82 -9.27 4.27
N SER A 68 9.93 -10.11 3.73
CA SER A 68 9.61 -10.10 2.29
C SER A 68 8.97 -8.78 1.86
N ASP A 69 8.02 -8.26 2.65
CA ASP A 69 7.41 -6.95 2.39
C ASP A 69 8.46 -5.82 2.40
N ARG A 70 9.42 -5.88 3.33
CA ARG A 70 10.47 -4.85 3.43
C ARG A 70 11.43 -4.88 2.25
N ASP A 71 11.77 -6.07 1.78
CA ASP A 71 12.78 -6.30 0.75
C ASP A 71 12.24 -6.10 -0.67
N HIS A 72 10.92 -6.17 -0.84
CA HIS A 72 10.24 -6.04 -2.13
C HIS A 72 9.14 -4.96 -2.11
N PRO A 73 9.47 -3.68 -1.84
CA PRO A 73 8.48 -2.60 -1.95
C PRO A 73 7.88 -2.53 -3.35
N MET A 74 6.55 -2.34 -3.43
CA MET A 74 5.90 -2.04 -4.72
C MET A 74 6.55 -0.83 -5.38
N ILE A 75 6.79 0.24 -4.61
CA ILE A 75 7.43 1.47 -5.09
C ILE A 75 8.67 1.77 -4.25
N SER A 76 9.85 1.64 -4.87
CA SER A 76 11.15 1.91 -4.26
C SER A 76 11.50 3.40 -4.19
N ARG A 77 10.55 4.27 -3.82
CA ARG A 77 10.75 5.73 -3.70
C ARG A 77 10.57 6.19 -2.26
N SER A 78 11.55 6.93 -1.73
CA SER A 78 11.45 7.47 -0.36
C SER A 78 10.17 8.27 -0.18
N GLY A 79 9.50 8.03 0.94
CA GLY A 79 8.17 8.54 1.26
C GLY A 79 7.02 7.64 0.81
N HIS A 80 7.24 6.57 0.03
CA HIS A 80 6.18 5.62 -0.29
C HIS A 80 5.54 5.03 0.96
N LEU A 81 4.24 4.76 0.91
CA LEU A 81 3.47 4.22 2.04
C LEU A 81 2.93 2.83 1.71
N ALA A 82 3.10 1.91 2.65
CA ALA A 82 2.50 0.58 2.60
C ALA A 82 1.54 0.41 3.78
N LEU A 83 0.33 -0.06 3.49
CA LEU A 83 -0.70 -0.36 4.48
C LEU A 83 -0.90 -1.88 4.56
N ILE A 84 -0.97 -2.42 5.77
CA ILE A 84 -1.15 -3.86 5.99
C ILE A 84 -2.39 -4.07 6.86
N LEU A 85 -3.36 -4.82 6.35
CA LEU A 85 -4.56 -5.17 7.11
C LEU A 85 -4.41 -6.57 7.71
N PRO A 86 -4.73 -6.75 9.00
CA PRO A 86 -4.70 -8.06 9.63
C PRO A 86 -5.91 -8.92 9.25
N ASN A 87 -5.82 -10.22 9.53
CA ASN A 87 -6.90 -11.20 9.43
C ASN A 87 -7.65 -11.19 8.09
N PHE A 88 -6.93 -11.09 6.97
CA PHE A 88 -7.51 -10.99 5.63
C PHE A 88 -8.56 -9.87 5.47
N ALA A 89 -8.35 -8.76 6.18
CA ALA A 89 -9.30 -7.65 6.25
C ALA A 89 -10.70 -8.05 6.76
N ALA A 90 -10.84 -9.17 7.46
CA ALA A 90 -12.10 -9.59 8.07
C ALA A 90 -12.61 -8.55 9.07
N SER A 91 -13.91 -8.26 9.04
CA SER A 91 -14.52 -7.27 9.93
C SER A 91 -14.48 -7.71 11.40
N PRO A 92 -14.25 -6.80 12.37
CA PRO A 92 -14.02 -5.35 12.21
C PRO A 92 -12.56 -4.97 11.92
N GLN A 93 -12.35 -3.85 11.20
CA GLN A 93 -11.03 -3.31 10.85
C GLN A 93 -10.85 -1.88 11.42
N PRO A 94 -10.61 -1.73 12.74
CA PRO A 94 -10.37 -0.43 13.33
C PRO A 94 -9.07 0.19 12.79
N ARG A 95 -9.02 1.51 12.59
CA ARG A 95 -7.82 2.17 12.00
C ARG A 95 -6.52 1.89 12.78
N ALA A 96 -6.61 1.71 14.10
CA ALA A 96 -5.46 1.37 14.93
C ALA A 96 -4.87 -0.02 14.63
N SER A 97 -5.64 -0.96 14.06
CA SER A 97 -5.13 -2.29 13.69
C SER A 97 -4.40 -2.32 12.35
N ILE A 98 -4.53 -1.28 11.52
CA ILE A 98 -3.85 -1.19 10.22
C ILE A 98 -2.38 -0.86 10.43
N GLY A 99 -1.48 -1.72 9.94
CA GLY A 99 -0.05 -1.44 9.88
C GLY A 99 0.21 -0.35 8.84
N ILE A 100 0.98 0.66 9.19
CA ILE A 100 1.32 1.76 8.26
C ILE A 100 2.83 1.96 8.31
N TYR A 101 3.45 1.85 7.14
CA TYR A 101 4.90 1.87 6.98
C TYR A 101 5.30 2.89 5.93
N ARG A 102 6.32 3.71 6.24
CA ARG A 102 6.90 4.68 5.32
C ARG A 102 8.27 4.19 4.85
N TYR A 103 8.43 4.04 3.55
CA TYR A 103 9.71 3.70 2.97
C TYR A 103 10.68 4.89 3.08
N LEU A 104 11.87 4.66 3.64
CA LEU A 104 12.92 5.68 3.81
C LEU A 104 14.02 5.59 2.73
N GLY A 105 13.96 4.58 1.86
CA GLY A 105 15.03 4.26 0.92
C GLY A 105 16.03 3.22 1.45
N GLY A 106 16.62 2.47 0.53
CA GLY A 106 17.60 1.42 0.86
C GLY A 106 17.01 0.30 1.74
N LYS A 107 15.78 -0.15 1.45
CA LYS A 107 15.07 -1.21 2.21
C LYS A 107 14.77 -0.86 3.68
N ARG A 108 14.93 0.41 4.06
CA ARG A 108 14.59 0.91 5.41
C ARG A 108 13.18 1.44 5.44
N TRP A 109 12.49 1.18 6.55
CA TRP A 109 11.11 1.55 6.77
C TRP A 109 10.93 2.17 8.15
N ALA A 110 10.09 3.20 8.22
CA ALA A 110 9.60 3.73 9.48
C ALA A 110 8.16 3.25 9.72
N THR A 111 7.89 2.76 10.92
CA THR A 111 6.53 2.39 11.34
C THR A 111 5.82 3.64 11.87
N VAL A 112 4.55 3.84 11.48
CA VAL A 112 3.68 4.79 12.19
C VAL A 112 3.22 4.13 13.50
N PRO A 113 3.56 4.72 14.67
CA PRO A 113 3.17 4.17 15.97
C PRO A 113 1.66 3.95 16.07
N ARG A 114 1.25 2.93 16.83
CA ARG A 114 -0.16 2.52 16.92
C ARG A 114 -1.07 3.68 17.30
N ASP A 115 -0.63 4.51 18.23
CA ASP A 115 -1.43 5.61 18.78
C ASP A 115 -1.55 6.79 17.79
N ASP A 116 -0.64 6.88 16.82
CA ASP A 116 -0.65 7.93 15.78
C ASP A 116 -1.47 7.53 14.55
N ARG A 117 -1.79 6.24 14.36
CA ARG A 117 -2.43 5.72 13.14
C ARG A 117 -3.76 6.38 12.82
N ALA A 118 -4.57 6.67 13.84
CA ALA A 118 -5.88 7.28 13.64
C ALA A 118 -5.80 8.73 13.15
N ALA A 119 -4.74 9.46 13.53
CA ALA A 119 -4.46 10.81 13.05
C ALA A 119 -3.76 10.80 11.69
N PHE A 120 -2.86 9.82 11.47
CA PHE A 120 -2.10 9.67 10.23
C PHE A 120 -2.99 9.26 9.06
N PHE A 121 -3.87 8.28 9.27
CA PHE A 121 -4.77 7.75 8.25
C PHE A 121 -6.22 8.06 8.61
N HIS A 122 -6.80 9.00 7.88
CA HIS A 122 -8.18 9.43 8.04
C HIS A 122 -9.09 8.71 7.05
N ILE A 123 -10.25 8.23 7.51
CA ILE A 123 -11.31 7.65 6.68
C ILE A 123 -12.59 8.44 6.97
N GLY A 124 -13.11 9.15 5.97
CA GLY A 124 -14.24 10.07 6.12
C GLY A 124 -14.19 11.21 5.10
N LEU A 125 -15.28 11.98 5.05
CA LEU A 125 -15.36 13.28 4.36
C LEU A 125 -15.06 14.41 5.35
#